data_AF-A0A965XMF4-F1
#
_entry.id   AF-A0A965XMF4-F1
#
_cell.length_a   1.000
_cell.length_b   1.000
_cell.length_c   1.000
_cell.angle_alpha   90.00
_cell.angle_beta   90.00
_cell.angle_gamma   90.00
#
_symmetry.space_group_name_H-M   'P 1'
#
loop_
_entity.id
_entity.type
_entity.pdbx_description
1 polymer ?
#
loop_
_entity_poly.entity_id
_entity_poly.type
_entity_poly.pdbx_seq_one_letter_code
_entity_poly.pdbx_strand_id
1 'polypeptide(L)'
;MFELIFKEYEGYDHVKGEFITMPRRIHHFMFNLISLDKWESKHRKRFLDNDQITREEYLDFFNCMCQEEDFDISLIGENEFRAIMSYINDVPTATVIPEQKNKTGQRKTIFTSEIIYGYMALSGIPFEWEEKNLNKLITLINTISSLQTPPEKMSRQESLEEQRRIIMERRKQSEKGKSNA
;
A
#
# COMPACT_ATOMS: atom_id res chain seq x y z
N MET A 1 11.83 -1.48 -0.27
CA MET A 1 12.69 -0.33 -0.57
C MET A 1 12.58 -0.09 -2.06
N PHE A 2 12.32 1.14 -2.45
CA PHE A 2 12.17 1.56 -3.84
C PHE A 2 13.28 2.55 -4.17
N GLU A 3 13.89 2.39 -5.34
CA GLU A 3 14.97 3.26 -5.81
C GLU A 3 14.44 4.14 -6.92
N LEU A 4 14.55 5.46 -6.73
CA LEU A 4 14.26 6.44 -7.77
C LEU A 4 15.56 6.99 -8.32
N ILE A 5 15.75 6.88 -9.64
CA ILE A 5 16.97 7.27 -10.32
C ILE A 5 16.71 8.55 -11.11
N PHE A 6 17.34 9.65 -10.68
CA PHE A 6 17.40 10.88 -11.46
C PHE A 6 18.60 10.80 -12.39
N LYS A 7 18.32 10.87 -13.70
CA LYS A 7 19.38 10.91 -14.71
C LYS A 7 20.13 12.24 -14.63
N GLU A 8 21.36 12.21 -15.09
CA GLU A 8 22.13 13.43 -15.28
C GLU A 8 21.42 14.34 -16.29
N TYR A 9 21.35 15.64 -15.97
CA TYR A 9 20.78 16.63 -16.86
C TYR A 9 21.51 17.97 -16.71
N GLU A 10 21.57 18.74 -17.79
CA GLU A 10 22.09 20.11 -17.77
C GLU A 10 20.93 21.08 -17.52
N GLY A 11 21.07 21.89 -16.48
CA GLY A 11 20.18 22.98 -16.15
C GLY A 11 20.87 24.32 -16.37
N TYR A 12 20.10 25.39 -16.58
CA TYR A 12 20.63 26.74 -16.59
C TYR A 12 20.36 27.41 -15.24
N ASP A 13 21.41 27.74 -14.49
CA ASP A 13 21.30 28.49 -13.24
C ASP A 13 21.07 29.97 -13.58
N HIS A 14 19.83 30.44 -13.45
CA HIS A 14 19.46 31.84 -13.72
C HIS A 14 20.11 32.85 -12.77
N VAL A 15 20.57 32.41 -11.58
CA VAL A 15 21.23 33.29 -10.60
C VAL A 15 22.69 33.51 -10.99
N LYS A 16 23.37 32.45 -11.43
CA LYS A 16 24.79 32.51 -11.84
C LYS A 16 24.99 32.83 -13.32
N GLY A 17 23.96 32.63 -14.15
CA GLY A 17 24.03 32.79 -15.60
C GLY A 17 24.84 31.71 -16.30
N GLU A 18 24.90 30.51 -15.74
CA GLU A 18 25.76 29.42 -16.21
C GLU A 18 24.98 28.11 -16.37
N PHE A 19 25.42 27.26 -17.30
CA PHE A 19 24.93 25.89 -17.38
C PHE A 19 25.57 25.06 -16.28
N ILE A 20 24.73 24.44 -15.44
CA ILE A 20 25.13 23.53 -14.38
C ILE A 20 24.73 22.11 -14.77
N THR A 21 25.68 21.17 -14.66
CA THR A 21 25.39 19.74 -14.84
C THR A 21 24.96 19.18 -13.50
N MET A 22 23.71 18.71 -13.43
CA MET A 22 23.20 18.00 -12.27
C MET A 22 23.57 16.52 -12.42
N PRO A 23 24.42 15.97 -11.52
CA PRO A 23 24.88 14.60 -11.65
C PRO A 23 23.73 13.62 -11.44
N ARG A 24 23.89 12.40 -11.96
CA ARG A 24 22.98 11.28 -11.65
C ARG A 24 22.87 11.10 -10.14
N ARG A 25 21.63 11.00 -9.63
CA ARG A 25 21.34 10.72 -8.22
C ARG A 25 20.41 9.53 -8.08
N ILE A 26 20.55 8.80 -6.98
CA ILE A 26 19.69 7.68 -6.60
C ILE A 26 19.15 8.00 -5.21
N HIS A 27 17.84 7.97 -5.07
CA HIS A 27 17.15 8.19 -3.80
C HIS A 27 16.39 6.93 -3.39
N HIS A 28 16.45 6.58 -2.10
CA HIS A 28 15.82 5.39 -1.56
C HIS A 28 14.58 5.76 -0.78
N PHE A 29 13.47 5.11 -1.12
CA PHE A 29 12.19 5.31 -0.47
C PHE A 29 11.75 4.06 0.27
N MET A 30 11.37 4.25 1.53
CA MET A 30 10.87 3.19 2.39
C MET A 30 9.45 3.53 2.85
N PHE A 31 8.49 2.76 2.36
CA PHE A 31 7.11 2.82 2.85
C PHE A 31 6.99 1.92 4.06
N ASN A 32 7.10 2.52 5.25
CA ASN A 32 7.14 1.82 6.54
C ASN A 32 6.27 2.55 7.58
N LEU A 33 6.09 1.94 8.76
CA LEU A 33 5.21 2.50 9.80
C LEU A 33 5.74 3.81 10.36
N ILE A 34 7.07 3.98 10.44
CA ILE A 34 7.71 5.24 10.85
C ILE A 34 7.32 6.39 9.90
N SER A 35 7.42 6.17 8.59
CA SER A 35 7.07 7.19 7.58
C SER A 35 5.60 7.57 7.65
N LEU A 36 4.71 6.60 7.91
CA LEU A 36 3.29 6.82 8.13
C LEU A 36 3.05 7.68 9.38
N ASP A 37 3.62 7.28 10.52
CA ASP A 37 3.47 7.97 11.80
C ASP A 37 3.94 9.43 11.74
N LYS A 38 5.11 9.67 11.13
CA LYS A 38 5.65 11.03 10.89
C LYS A 38 4.65 11.91 10.14
N TRP A 39 4.07 11.39 9.06
CA TRP A 39 3.16 12.15 8.23
C TRP A 39 1.80 12.36 8.90
N GLU A 40 1.22 11.32 9.50
CA GLU A 40 -0.06 11.42 10.20
C GLU A 40 0.04 12.38 11.39
N SER A 41 1.16 12.38 12.11
CA SER A 41 1.46 13.34 13.18
C SER A 41 1.54 14.79 12.66
N LYS A 42 2.16 15.00 11.49
CA LYS A 42 2.30 16.33 10.86
C LYS A 42 0.95 16.86 10.35
N HIS A 43 0.19 16.04 9.62
CA HIS A 43 -1.02 16.46 8.92
C HIS A 43 -2.30 16.26 9.73
N ARG A 44 -2.27 15.45 10.79
CA ARG A 44 -3.43 15.04 11.60
C ARG A 44 -4.56 14.46 10.75
N LYS A 45 -4.17 13.71 9.73
CA LYS A 45 -5.03 13.05 8.75
C LYS A 45 -4.62 11.59 8.64
N ARG A 46 -5.57 10.76 8.22
CA ARG A 46 -5.32 9.36 7.89
C ARG A 46 -4.75 9.27 6.49
N PHE A 47 -3.74 8.42 6.29
CA PHE A 47 -3.14 8.25 4.96
C PHE A 47 -3.80 7.13 4.13
N LEU A 48 -3.95 5.94 4.73
CA LEU A 48 -4.26 4.70 3.98
C LEU A 48 -5.69 4.63 3.41
N ASP A 49 -6.67 5.26 4.05
CA ASP A 49 -8.09 5.17 3.69
C ASP A 49 -8.72 6.54 3.37
N ASN A 50 -7.92 7.47 2.85
CA ASN A 50 -8.31 8.86 2.67
C ASN A 50 -8.21 9.34 1.21
N ASP A 51 -9.38 9.52 0.59
CA ASP A 51 -9.49 10.00 -0.80
C ASP A 51 -9.27 11.52 -0.96
N GLN A 52 -9.02 12.26 0.13
CA GLN A 52 -8.90 13.72 0.14
C GLN A 52 -7.46 14.23 0.34
N ILE A 53 -6.45 13.38 0.12
CA ILE A 53 -5.03 13.77 0.23
C ILE A 53 -4.65 14.60 -1.00
N THR A 54 -4.13 15.81 -0.77
CA THR A 54 -3.70 16.69 -1.87
C THR A 54 -2.34 16.26 -2.42
N ARG A 55 -1.99 16.76 -3.62
CA ARG A 55 -0.66 16.49 -4.21
C ARG A 55 0.47 16.97 -3.30
N GLU A 56 0.34 18.15 -2.71
CA GLU A 56 1.34 18.71 -1.79
C GLU A 56 1.52 17.81 -0.56
N GLU A 57 0.42 17.26 -0.03
CA GLU A 57 0.46 16.34 1.10
C GLU A 57 1.11 14.99 0.72
N TYR A 58 0.93 14.50 -0.51
CA TYR A 58 1.66 13.34 -1.02
C TYR A 58 3.16 13.61 -1.18
N LEU A 59 3.53 14.80 -1.65
CA LEU A 59 4.94 15.21 -1.77
C LEU A 59 5.60 15.28 -0.38
N ASP A 60 4.90 15.81 0.62
CA ASP A 60 5.31 15.75 2.02
C ASP A 60 5.47 14.31 2.53
N PHE A 61 4.58 13.40 2.11
CA PHE A 61 4.69 11.99 2.45
C PHE A 61 5.92 11.33 1.83
N PHE A 62 6.23 11.64 0.57
CA PHE A 62 7.44 11.13 -0.09
C PHE A 62 8.70 11.58 0.64
N ASN A 63 8.71 12.82 1.15
CA ASN A 63 9.80 13.29 2.00
C ASN A 63 9.92 12.47 3.31
N CYS A 64 8.79 12.10 3.93
CA CYS A 64 8.78 11.23 5.12
C CYS A 64 9.30 9.81 4.83
N MET A 65 9.13 9.32 3.59
CA MET A 65 9.59 8.00 3.14
C MET A 65 11.06 7.98 2.68
N CYS A 66 11.59 9.12 2.25
CA CYS A 66 12.94 9.25 1.76
C CYS A 66 13.96 8.92 2.87
N GLN A 67 15.02 8.20 2.52
CA GLN A 67 16.08 7.82 3.46
C GLN A 67 17.24 8.83 3.46
N GLU A 68 17.31 9.70 2.47
CA GLU A 68 18.33 10.75 2.38
C GLU A 68 17.87 12.05 3.07
N GLU A 69 18.78 12.71 3.80
CA GLU A 69 18.47 13.94 4.56
C GLU A 69 18.22 15.16 3.66
N ASP A 70 18.92 15.27 2.53
CA ASP A 70 18.88 16.44 1.63
C ASP A 70 18.05 16.17 0.36
N PHE A 71 16.91 15.51 0.51
CA PHE A 71 16.03 15.22 -0.63
C PHE A 71 15.27 16.47 -1.09
N ASP A 72 15.49 16.87 -2.34
CA ASP A 72 14.78 17.99 -2.95
C ASP A 72 13.49 17.51 -3.63
N ILE A 73 12.37 17.79 -2.97
CA ILE A 73 11.01 17.46 -3.43
C ILE A 73 10.70 18.10 -4.80
N SER A 74 11.34 19.22 -5.14
CA SER A 74 11.10 19.92 -6.42
C SER A 74 11.51 19.08 -7.64
N LEU A 75 12.36 18.07 -7.43
CA LEU A 75 12.76 17.13 -8.48
C LEU A 75 11.64 16.15 -8.86
N ILE A 76 10.59 16.00 -8.02
CA ILE A 76 9.50 15.06 -8.30
C ILE A 76 8.57 15.62 -9.38
N GLY A 77 8.80 15.17 -10.61
CA GLY A 77 7.88 15.31 -11.72
C GLY A 77 6.70 14.33 -11.67
N GLU A 78 5.86 14.37 -12.70
CA GLU A 78 4.68 13.51 -12.80
C GLU A 78 5.02 12.01 -12.93
N ASN A 79 6.12 11.69 -13.59
CA ASN A 79 6.55 10.30 -13.78
C ASN A 79 7.08 9.71 -12.47
N GLU A 80 7.89 10.48 -11.75
CA GLU A 80 8.46 10.13 -10.46
C GLU A 80 7.35 9.97 -9.42
N PHE A 81 6.40 10.91 -9.38
CA PHE A 81 5.22 10.84 -8.53
C PHE A 81 4.46 9.54 -8.75
N ARG A 82 4.15 9.20 -10.01
CA ARG A 82 3.43 7.98 -10.37
C ARG A 82 4.21 6.73 -9.99
N ALA A 83 5.53 6.73 -10.17
CA ALA A 83 6.38 5.59 -9.83
C ALA A 83 6.37 5.32 -8.31
N ILE A 84 6.53 6.36 -7.49
CA ILE A 84 6.46 6.23 -6.03
C ILE A 84 5.06 5.80 -5.58
N MET A 85 3.99 6.39 -6.14
CA MET A 85 2.62 5.96 -5.83
C MET A 85 2.36 4.52 -6.22
N SER A 86 2.88 4.06 -7.35
CA SER A 86 2.78 2.65 -7.75
C SER A 86 3.46 1.74 -6.74
N TYR A 87 4.62 2.16 -6.21
CA TYR A 87 5.32 1.41 -5.16
C TYR A 87 4.54 1.37 -3.84
N ILE A 88 3.94 2.48 -3.41
CA ILE A 88 3.12 2.52 -2.18
C ILE A 88 1.92 1.58 -2.29
N ASN A 89 1.29 1.53 -3.46
CA ASN A 89 0.12 0.68 -3.72
C ASN A 89 0.46 -0.77 -4.05
N ASP A 90 1.74 -1.08 -4.31
CA ASP A 90 2.18 -2.45 -4.56
C ASP A 90 2.27 -3.21 -3.23
N VAL A 91 1.57 -4.33 -3.14
CA VAL A 91 1.58 -5.21 -1.97
C VAL A 91 2.50 -6.38 -2.29
N PRO A 92 3.77 -6.37 -1.85
CA PRO A 92 4.74 -7.40 -2.23
C PRO A 92 4.54 -8.69 -1.40
N THR A 93 3.38 -9.35 -1.57
CA THR A 93 3.01 -10.57 -0.86
C THR A 93 2.40 -11.62 -1.78
N ALA A 94 2.67 -12.89 -1.50
CA ALA A 94 2.00 -14.04 -2.11
C ALA A 94 0.72 -14.43 -1.36
N THR A 95 0.50 -13.88 -0.16
CA THR A 95 -0.66 -14.19 0.67
C THR A 95 -1.90 -13.52 0.11
N VAL A 96 -2.84 -14.32 -0.39
CA VAL A 96 -4.16 -13.84 -0.76
C VAL A 96 -5.11 -14.16 0.39
N ILE A 97 -5.55 -13.11 1.10
CA ILE A 97 -6.61 -13.24 2.09
C ILE A 97 -7.93 -13.20 1.30
N PRO A 98 -8.77 -14.25 1.34
CA PRO A 98 -10.05 -14.22 0.65
C PRO A 98 -10.84 -13.03 1.14
N GLU A 99 -11.45 -12.26 0.22
CA GLU A 99 -12.40 -11.22 0.61
C GLU A 99 -13.47 -11.87 1.48
N GLN A 100 -13.49 -11.53 2.77
CA GLN A 100 -14.64 -11.82 3.59
C GLN A 100 -15.80 -11.05 2.97
N LYS A 101 -16.90 -11.76 2.65
CA LYS A 101 -18.14 -11.11 2.23
C LYS A 101 -18.46 -10.06 3.30
N ASN A 102 -18.29 -8.78 2.95
CA ASN A 102 -18.55 -7.66 3.85
C ASN A 102 -19.96 -7.86 4.41
N LYS A 103 -20.05 -8.29 5.68
CA LYS A 103 -21.34 -8.33 6.35
C LYS A 103 -21.78 -6.88 6.45
N THR A 104 -22.99 -6.59 5.99
CA THR A 104 -23.59 -5.25 6.04
C THR A 104 -23.44 -4.70 7.47
N GLY A 105 -22.61 -3.68 7.65
CA GLY A 105 -22.30 -3.09 8.96
C GLY A 105 -20.91 -3.39 9.54
N GLN A 106 -20.06 -4.19 8.89
CA GLN A 106 -18.64 -4.27 9.28
C GLN A 106 -17.96 -2.94 9.00
N ARG A 107 -17.47 -2.30 10.07
CA ARG A 107 -16.71 -1.06 10.01
C ARG A 107 -15.43 -1.36 9.25
N LYS A 108 -15.17 -0.67 8.13
CA LYS A 108 -13.87 -0.73 7.44
C LYS A 108 -12.79 -0.52 8.51
N THR A 109 -11.84 -1.44 8.61
CA THR A 109 -10.74 -1.34 9.58
C THR A 109 -9.96 -0.07 9.25
N ILE A 110 -10.12 0.94 10.09
CA ILE A 110 -9.39 2.20 9.99
C ILE A 110 -7.96 1.89 10.42
N PHE A 111 -6.99 2.12 9.54
CA PHE A 111 -5.58 1.90 9.83
C PHE A 111 -4.87 3.25 9.93
N THR A 112 -4.83 3.83 11.14
CA THR A 112 -3.82 4.83 11.50
C THR A 112 -2.58 4.14 12.04
N SER A 113 -1.47 4.87 12.10
CA SER A 113 -0.22 4.44 12.70
C SER A 113 -0.40 3.88 14.12
N GLU A 114 -1.13 4.56 15.00
CA GLU A 114 -1.35 4.08 16.38
C GLU A 114 -2.21 2.82 16.45
N ILE A 115 -3.19 2.69 15.57
CA ILE A 115 -4.00 1.47 15.46
C ILE A 115 -3.10 0.30 15.03
N ILE A 116 -2.19 0.52 14.08
CA ILE A 116 -1.24 -0.50 13.63
C ILE A 116 -0.29 -0.89 14.77
N TYR A 117 0.26 0.07 15.52
CA TYR A 117 1.08 -0.21 16.71
C TYR A 117 0.29 -1.01 17.77
N GLY A 118 -0.99 -0.69 17.97
CA GLY A 118 -1.87 -1.45 18.86
C GLY A 118 -2.02 -2.91 18.41
N TYR A 119 -2.25 -3.15 17.11
CA TYR A 119 -2.30 -4.51 16.56
C TYR A 119 -0.97 -5.24 16.68
N MET A 120 0.17 -4.56 16.51
CA MET A 120 1.48 -5.16 16.72
C MET A 120 1.63 -5.65 18.15
N ALA A 121 1.29 -4.82 19.15
CA ALA A 121 1.36 -5.18 20.56
C ALA A 121 0.44 -6.38 20.89
N LEU A 122 -0.81 -6.37 20.39
CA LEU A 122 -1.77 -7.46 20.62
C LEU A 122 -1.34 -8.78 19.95
N SER A 123 -0.70 -8.68 18.80
CA SER A 123 -0.25 -9.84 18.01
C SER A 123 1.14 -10.34 18.43
N GLY A 124 1.82 -9.66 19.36
CA GLY A 124 3.20 -9.98 19.75
C GLY A 124 4.22 -9.74 18.64
N ILE A 125 3.94 -8.81 17.71
CA ILE A 125 4.88 -8.42 16.66
C ILE A 125 5.91 -7.46 17.26
N PRO A 126 7.22 -7.74 17.13
CA PRO A 126 8.28 -6.85 17.61
C PRO A 126 8.22 -5.47 16.93
N PHE A 127 8.51 -4.39 17.67
CA PHE A 127 8.42 -3.02 17.13
C PHE A 127 9.45 -2.73 16.04
N GLU A 128 10.53 -3.50 15.92
CA GLU A 128 11.50 -3.41 14.82
C GLU A 128 10.88 -3.65 13.43
N TRP A 129 9.66 -4.20 13.37
CA TRP A 129 8.88 -4.27 12.14
C TRP A 129 8.42 -2.90 11.62
N GLU A 130 8.44 -1.86 12.44
CA GLU A 130 8.07 -0.49 12.06
C GLU A 130 8.96 0.09 10.95
N GLU A 131 10.21 -0.39 10.86
CA GLU A 131 11.17 -0.02 9.82
C GLU A 131 10.94 -0.79 8.52
N LYS A 132 10.25 -1.93 8.57
CA LYS A 132 10.01 -2.80 7.41
C LYS A 132 8.86 -2.27 6.55
N ASN A 133 8.65 -2.89 5.40
CA ASN A 133 7.59 -2.47 4.48
C ASN A 133 6.19 -2.58 5.13
N LEU A 134 5.44 -1.48 5.09
CA LEU A 134 4.16 -1.35 5.77
C LEU A 134 3.10 -2.31 5.20
N ASN A 135 3.04 -2.50 3.88
CA ASN A 135 2.09 -3.43 3.26
C ASN A 135 2.31 -4.87 3.73
N LYS A 136 3.56 -5.28 3.94
CA LYS A 136 3.87 -6.60 4.54
C LYS A 136 3.42 -6.69 6.00
N LEU A 137 3.63 -5.63 6.79
CA LEU A 137 3.19 -5.59 8.19
C LEU A 137 1.66 -5.70 8.29
N ILE A 138 0.91 -4.94 7.49
CA ILE A 138 -0.55 -5.01 7.43
C ILE A 138 -1.00 -6.43 7.04
N THR A 139 -0.35 -7.03 6.04
CA THR A 139 -0.64 -8.41 5.62
C THR A 139 -0.39 -9.41 6.76
N LEU A 140 0.70 -9.25 7.50
CA LEU A 140 1.04 -10.10 8.63
C LEU A 140 -0.01 -10.00 9.74
N ILE A 141 -0.40 -8.78 10.12
CA ILE A 141 -1.47 -8.52 11.11
C ILE A 141 -2.76 -9.22 10.67
N ASN A 142 -3.18 -9.03 9.42
CA ASN A 142 -4.39 -9.65 8.89
C ASN A 142 -4.30 -11.19 8.88
N THR A 143 -3.12 -11.74 8.60
CA THR A 143 -2.89 -13.20 8.62
C THR A 143 -2.99 -13.75 10.03
N ILE A 144 -2.36 -13.09 11.02
CA ILE A 144 -2.45 -13.49 12.43
C ILE A 144 -3.90 -13.41 12.91
N SER A 145 -4.60 -12.32 12.60
CA SER A 145 -6.02 -12.17 12.93
C SER A 145 -6.87 -13.30 12.33
N SER A 146 -6.60 -13.70 11.07
CA SER A 146 -7.31 -14.81 10.42
C SER A 146 -7.02 -16.16 11.08
N LEU A 147 -5.80 -16.39 11.57
CA LEU A 147 -5.41 -17.63 12.24
C LEU A 147 -5.99 -17.73 13.66
N GLN A 148 -6.16 -16.59 14.34
CA GLN A 148 -6.76 -16.52 15.67
C GLN A 148 -8.29 -16.58 15.64
N THR A 149 -8.91 -16.18 14.53
CA THR A 149 -10.36 -16.20 14.37
C THR A 149 -10.85 -17.65 14.20
N PRO A 150 -11.80 -18.13 15.03
CA PRO A 150 -12.38 -19.46 14.84
C PRO A 150 -13.01 -19.58 13.44
N PRO A 151 -12.93 -20.75 12.78
CA PRO A 151 -13.52 -20.94 11.46
C PRO A 151 -15.01 -20.64 11.50
N GLU A 152 -15.44 -19.66 10.69
CA GLU A 152 -16.84 -19.25 10.65
C GLU A 152 -17.66 -20.39 10.03
N LYS A 153 -18.66 -20.90 10.77
CA LYS A 153 -19.57 -21.92 10.23
C LYS A 153 -20.43 -21.27 9.15
N MET A 154 -20.23 -21.68 7.89
CA MET A 154 -21.07 -21.23 6.78
C MET A 154 -22.54 -21.45 7.10
N SER A 155 -23.36 -20.40 6.89
CA SER A 155 -24.80 -20.54 7.01
C SER A 155 -25.33 -21.50 5.93
N ARG A 156 -26.46 -22.15 6.23
CA ARG A 156 -27.15 -23.04 5.28
C ARG A 156 -27.50 -22.30 3.97
N GLN A 157 -27.88 -21.02 4.07
CA GLN A 157 -28.19 -20.18 2.90
C GLN A 157 -26.95 -19.90 2.04
N GLU A 158 -25.82 -19.54 2.66
CA GLU A 158 -24.57 -19.27 1.94
C GLU A 158 -24.05 -20.52 1.23
N SER A 159 -24.20 -21.70 1.87
CA SER A 159 -23.83 -22.99 1.27
C SER A 159 -24.67 -23.30 0.03
N LEU A 160 -25.98 -22.99 0.07
CA LEU A 160 -26.90 -23.20 -1.06
C LEU A 160 -26.60 -22.25 -2.23
N GLU A 161 -26.29 -20.98 -1.95
CA GLU A 161 -25.90 -20.01 -2.98
C GLU A 161 -24.58 -20.36 -3.66
N GLU A 162 -23.59 -20.79 -2.88
CA GLU A 162 -22.30 -21.22 -3.41
C GLU A 162 -22.47 -22.44 -4.32
N GLN A 163 -23.26 -23.44 -3.89
CA GLN A 163 -23.59 -24.59 -4.73
C GLN A 163 -24.29 -24.18 -6.04
N ARG A 164 -25.24 -23.23 -5.97
CA ARG A 164 -25.91 -22.70 -7.18
C ARG A 164 -24.90 -22.03 -8.12
N ARG A 165 -23.97 -21.24 -7.60
CA ARG A 165 -22.91 -20.57 -8.39
C ARG A 165 -22.03 -21.60 -9.11
N ILE A 166 -21.52 -22.59 -8.38
CA ILE A 166 -20.68 -23.67 -8.92
C ILE A 166 -21.42 -24.45 -10.03
N ILE A 167 -22.71 -24.76 -9.83
CA ILE A 167 -23.53 -25.45 -10.84
C ILE A 167 -23.68 -24.59 -12.10
N MET A 168 -23.92 -23.29 -11.97
CA MET A 168 -24.02 -22.38 -13.12
C MET A 168 -22.71 -22.26 -13.89
N GLU A 169 -21.57 -22.15 -13.19
CA GLU A 169 -20.25 -22.08 -13.84
C GLU A 169 -19.91 -23.36 -14.61
N ARG A 170 -20.18 -24.53 -14.02
CA ARG A 170 -20.01 -25.82 -14.69
C ARG A 170 -20.87 -25.92 -15.95
N ARG A 171 -22.12 -25.43 -15.91
CA ARG A 171 -23.01 -25.39 -17.08
C ARG A 171 -22.44 -24.49 -18.19
N LYS A 172 -22.01 -23.27 -17.87
CA LYS A 172 -21.40 -22.34 -18.83
C LYS A 172 -20.12 -22.91 -19.48
N GLN A 173 -19.29 -23.60 -18.71
CA GLN A 173 -18.09 -24.28 -19.24
C GLN A 173 -18.47 -25.41 -20.20
N SER A 174 -19.50 -26.20 -19.88
CA SER A 174 -19.98 -27.27 -20.76
C SER A 174 -20.60 -26.76 -22.06
N GLU A 175 -21.23 -25.58 -22.04
CA GLU A 175 -21.81 -24.94 -23.24
C GLU A 175 -20.71 -24.34 -24.15
N LYS A 176 -19.69 -23.69 -23.56
CA LYS A 176 -18.53 -23.19 -24.33
C LYS A 176 -17.73 -24.32 -24.98
N GLY A 177 -17.59 -25.47 -24.31
CA GLY A 177 -16.92 -26.64 -24.88
C GLY A 177 -17.67 -27.28 -26.05
N LYS A 178 -19.00 -27.14 -26.12
CA LYS A 178 -19.83 -27.63 -27.24
C LYS A 178 -19.90 -26.69 -28.43
N SER A 179 -19.60 -25.40 -28.23
CA SER A 179 -19.59 -24.40 -29.30
C SER A 179 -18.23 -24.29 -30.02
N ASN A 180 -17.20 -24.96 -29.49
CA ASN A 180 -15.83 -24.99 -30.03
C ASN A 180 -15.44 -26.37 -30.60
N ALA A 181 -16.40 -27.29 -30.75
CA ALA A 181 -16.25 -28.61 -31.36
C ALA A 181 -17.20 -28.72 -32.56
#